data_AF-A0A8C7Y3S9-F1
#
_entry.id   AF-A0A8C7Y3S9-F1
#
_cell.length_a   1.000
_cell.length_b   1.000
_cell.length_c   1.000
_cell.angle_alpha   90.00
_cell.angle_beta   90.00
_cell.angle_gamma   90.00
#
_symmetry.space_group_name_H-M   'P 1'
#
loop_
_entity.id
_entity.type
_entity.pdbx_description
1 polymer ?
#
loop_
_entity_poly.entity_id
_entity_poly.type
_entity_poly.pdbx_seq_one_letter_code
_entity_poly.pdbx_strand_id
1 'polypeptide(L)'
;MCMNFPDPEWASYTLGVLVCHICSGLHRNIPQISKVKSLLLDPWNSSELEFIDSIGNNAAKAKYEKIVPAFYYCPTYRDCL
;
A
#
# COMPACT_ATOMS: atom_id res chain seq x y z
N MET A 1 3.87 6.35 0.03
CA MET A 1 2.61 5.58 0.13
C MET A 1 1.46 6.38 -0.46
N CYS A 2 0.41 5.75 -0.96
CA CYS A 2 -0.79 6.46 -1.42
C CYS A 2 -1.44 7.13 -0.19
N MET A 3 -1.24 8.45 -0.03
CA MET A 3 -1.82 9.20 1.08
C MET A 3 -3.26 9.59 0.72
N ASN A 4 -4.18 9.40 1.65
CA ASN A 4 -5.56 9.92 1.59
C ASN A 4 -6.42 9.40 0.43
N PHE A 5 -6.33 8.11 0.09
CA PHE A 5 -7.38 7.48 -0.70
C PHE A 5 -8.48 6.97 0.26
N PRO A 6 -9.73 7.46 0.14
CA PRO A 6 -10.77 7.17 1.13
C PRO A 6 -11.14 5.68 1.20
N ASP A 7 -11.00 4.94 0.09
CA ASP A 7 -11.47 3.57 -0.01
C ASP A 7 -10.45 2.66 -0.73
N PRO A 8 -9.35 2.25 -0.08
CA PRO A 8 -8.39 1.35 -0.73
C PRO A 8 -9.07 0.04 -1.10
N GLU A 9 -8.91 -0.41 -2.35
CA GLU A 9 -9.52 -1.65 -2.86
C GLU A 9 -8.51 -2.81 -2.91
N TRP A 10 -7.24 -2.52 -2.68
CA TRP A 10 -6.12 -3.46 -2.80
C TRP A 10 -5.23 -3.37 -1.58
N ALA A 11 -4.50 -4.45 -1.31
CA ALA A 11 -3.52 -4.49 -0.23
C ALA A 11 -2.28 -5.26 -0.66
N SER A 12 -1.12 -4.79 -0.22
CA SER A 12 0.12 -5.56 -0.25
C SER A 12 0.24 -6.37 1.02
N TYR A 13 0.01 -7.68 0.92
CA TYR A 13 0.07 -8.61 2.05
C TYR A 13 1.50 -9.00 2.45
N THR A 14 2.49 -8.50 1.71
CA THR A 14 3.92 -8.68 2.01
C THR A 14 4.52 -7.45 2.70
N LEU A 15 3.97 -6.27 2.44
CA LEU A 15 4.38 -5.01 3.06
C LEU A 15 3.41 -4.54 4.17
N GLY A 16 2.21 -5.13 4.26
CA GLY A 16 1.21 -4.80 5.27
C GLY A 16 0.54 -3.44 5.02
N VAL A 17 0.34 -3.06 3.75
CA VAL A 17 -0.20 -1.75 3.38
C VAL A 17 -1.43 -1.84 2.48
N LEU A 18 -2.38 -0.94 2.68
CA LEU A 18 -3.53 -0.72 1.82
C LEU A 18 -3.17 0.28 0.70
N VAL A 19 -3.57 -0.02 -0.52
CA VAL A 19 -3.23 0.75 -1.72
C VAL A 19 -4.45 0.91 -2.64
N CYS A 20 -4.49 1.99 -3.42
CA CYS A 20 -5.52 2.18 -4.44
C CYS A 20 -5.28 1.27 -5.67
N HIS A 21 -6.25 1.19 -6.57
CA HIS A 21 -6.15 0.45 -7.82
C HIS A 21 -4.88 0.81 -8.63
N ILE A 22 -4.58 2.10 -8.79
CA ILE A 22 -3.41 2.59 -9.54
C ILE A 22 -2.10 2.12 -8.90
N CYS A 23 -1.96 2.34 -7.58
CA CYS A 23 -0.76 1.91 -6.85
C CYS A 23 -0.59 0.38 -6.86
N SER A 24 -1.68 -0.38 -6.87
CA SER A 24 -1.60 -1.84 -7.03
C SER A 24 -0.87 -2.24 -8.31
N GLY A 25 -1.08 -1.50 -9.41
CA GLY A 25 -0.37 -1.70 -10.68
C GLY A 25 1.14 -1.48 -10.55
N LEU A 26 1.55 -0.41 -9.85
CA LEU A 26 2.98 -0.15 -9.58
C LEU A 26 3.61 -1.26 -8.73
N HIS A 27 2.91 -1.74 -7.70
CA HIS A 27 3.40 -2.82 -6.85
C HIS A 27 3.53 -4.15 -7.61
N ARG A 28 2.70 -4.43 -8.62
CA ARG A 28 2.85 -5.62 -9.48
C ARG A 28 4.15 -5.61 -10.31
N ASN A 29 4.76 -4.45 -10.53
CA ASN A 29 6.03 -4.32 -11.24
C ASN A 29 7.26 -4.66 -10.37
N ILE A 30 7.07 -4.91 -9.06
CA ILE A 30 8.14 -5.29 -8.11
C ILE A 30 7.77 -6.56 -7.30
N PRO A 31 7.46 -7.69 -7.96
CA PRO A 31 6.88 -8.89 -7.32
C PRO A 31 7.77 -9.57 -6.27
N GLN A 32 9.08 -9.31 -6.33
CA GLN A 32 10.06 -9.79 -5.35
C GLN A 32 10.02 -9.02 -4.02
N ILE A 33 9.44 -7.82 -4.02
CA ILE A 33 9.31 -6.95 -2.84
C ILE A 33 7.85 -6.90 -2.38
N SER A 34 6.93 -6.69 -3.32
CA SER A 34 5.52 -6.50 -3.03
C SER A 34 4.63 -7.43 -3.84
N LYS A 35 3.78 -8.17 -3.13
CA LYS A 35 2.67 -8.92 -3.69
C LYS A 35 1.35 -8.32 -3.22
N VAL A 36 0.41 -8.14 -4.15
CA VAL A 36 -0.87 -7.47 -3.91
C VAL A 36 -2.05 -8.41 -4.16
N LYS A 37 -3.13 -8.19 -3.40
CA LYS A 37 -4.44 -8.83 -3.54
C LYS A 37 -5.53 -7.77 -3.45
N SER A 38 -6.64 -7.98 -4.14
CA SER A 38 -7.87 -7.21 -4.00
C SER A 38 -8.52 -7.55 -2.67
N LEU A 39 -8.99 -6.53 -1.94
CA LEU A 39 -9.71 -6.74 -0.68
C LEU A 39 -11.07 -7.43 -0.88
N LEU A 40 -11.68 -7.25 -2.05
CA LEU A 40 -13.04 -7.76 -2.34
C LEU A 40 -13.04 -8.96 -3.27
N LEU A 41 -12.04 -9.09 -4.16
CA LEU A 41 -12.07 -10.07 -5.25
C LEU A 41 -11.17 -11.28 -5.02
N ASP A 42 -10.13 -11.16 -4.18
CA ASP A 42 -9.17 -12.23 -3.95
C ASP A 42 -9.43 -12.95 -2.62
N PRO A 43 -9.13 -14.26 -2.54
CA PRO A 43 -9.21 -14.99 -1.29
C PRO A 43 -8.10 -14.59 -0.31
N TRP A 44 -8.47 -14.44 0.96
CA TRP A 44 -7.59 -14.03 2.05
C TRP A 44 -7.47 -15.12 3.11
N ASN A 45 -6.25 -15.28 3.62
CA ASN A 45 -6.00 -16.11 4.79
C ASN A 45 -5.98 -15.23 6.04
N SER A 46 -6.39 -15.77 7.19
CA SER A 46 -6.42 -15.02 8.46
C SER A 46 -5.07 -14.38 8.81
N SER A 47 -3.97 -15.11 8.60
CA SER A 47 -2.61 -14.60 8.86
C SER A 47 -2.21 -13.42 7.98
N GLU A 48 -2.72 -13.35 6.74
CA GLU A 48 -2.46 -12.23 5.85
C GLU A 48 -3.21 -10.97 6.31
N LEU A 49 -4.47 -11.15 6.75
CA LEU A 49 -5.30 -10.08 7.30
C LEU A 49 -4.74 -9.56 8.63
N GLU A 50 -4.37 -10.46 9.54
CA GLU A 50 -3.71 -10.11 10.81
C GLU A 50 -2.40 -9.36 10.57
N PHE A 51 -1.61 -9.78 9.58
CA PHE A 51 -0.38 -9.07 9.24
C PHE A 51 -0.66 -7.65 8.75
N ILE A 52 -1.62 -7.47 7.84
CA ILE A 52 -2.01 -6.14 7.36
C ILE A 52 -2.52 -5.27 8.50
N ASP A 53 -3.36 -5.81 9.38
CA ASP A 53 -3.91 -5.08 10.54
C ASP A 53 -2.80 -4.67 11.52
N SER A 54 -1.81 -5.54 11.75
CA SER A 54 -0.69 -5.27 12.66
C SER A 54 0.28 -4.18 12.16
N ILE A 55 0.36 -3.97 10.84
CA ILE A 55 1.24 -2.97 10.23
C ILE A 55 0.43 -1.72 9.89
N GLY A 56 -0.49 -1.84 8.94
CA GLY A 56 -1.26 -0.73 8.41
C GLY A 56 -0.42 0.39 7.78
N ASN A 57 -1.11 1.35 7.15
CA ASN A 57 -0.43 2.44 6.46
C ASN A 57 0.31 3.40 7.41
N ASN A 58 -0.12 3.50 8.67
CA ASN A 58 0.52 4.38 9.65
C ASN A 58 1.90 3.85 10.06
N ALA A 59 2.02 2.57 10.44
CA ALA A 59 3.32 2.00 10.81
C ALA A 59 4.24 1.89 9.59
N ALA A 60 3.68 1.52 8.43
CA ALA A 60 4.43 1.52 7.19
C ALA A 60 4.99 2.91 6.86
N LYS A 61 4.18 3.98 6.98
CA LYS A 61 4.65 5.37 6.80
C LYS A 61 5.81 5.69 7.75
N ALA A 62 5.66 5.39 9.03
CA ALA A 62 6.72 5.61 10.01
C ALA A 62 8.02 4.84 9.70
N LYS A 63 7.92 3.68 9.05
CA LYS A 63 9.06 2.84 8.66
C LYS A 63 9.72 3.30 7.36
N TYR A 64 8.94 3.40 6.29
CA TYR A 64 9.45 3.64 4.93
C TYR A 64 9.61 5.12 4.59
N GLU A 65 8.86 6.01 5.24
CA GLU A 65 8.93 7.46 5.05
C GLU A 65 9.63 8.17 6.21
N LYS A 66 10.42 7.44 7.01
CA LYS A 66 11.14 7.96 8.18
C LYS A 66 12.07 9.13 7.84
N ILE A 67 12.68 9.09 6.65
CA ILE A 67 13.69 10.06 6.19
C ILE A 67 13.23 10.63 4.85
N VAL A 68 12.06 11.23 4.84
CA VAL A 68 11.56 12.01 3.69
C VAL A 68 11.82 13.49 3.96
N PRO A 69 12.66 14.18 3.16
CA PRO A 69 12.91 15.60 3.32
C PRO A 69 11.63 16.42 3.18
N ALA A 70 11.54 17.55 3.88
CA ALA A 70 10.36 18.43 3.83
C ALA A 70 10.07 19.00 2.42
N PHE A 71 11.08 19.06 1.55
CA PHE A 71 10.93 19.53 0.17
C PHE A 71 10.58 18.41 -0.83
N TYR A 72 10.48 17.15 -0.38
CA TYR A 72 10.16 16.04 -1.26
C TYR A 72 8.67 16.08 -1.63
N TYR A 73 8.39 16.01 -2.93
CA TYR A 73 7.03 15.92 -3.42
C TYR A 73 6.48 14.51 -3.20
N CYS A 74 5.45 14.39 -2.37
CA CYS A 74 4.71 13.13 -2.21
C CYS A 74 3.61 13.04 -3.27
N PRO A 75 3.71 12.08 -4.22
CA PRO A 75 2.72 11.98 -5.28
C PRO A 75 1.32 11.64 -4.76
N THR A 76 0.32 12.13 -5.47
CA THR A 76 -1.09 11.84 -5.28
C THR A 76 -1.62 11.01 -6.43
N TYR A 77 -2.82 10.43 -6.26
CA TYR A 77 -3.48 9.68 -7.34
C TYR A 77 -3.80 10.53 -8.58
N ARG A 78 -3.75 11.86 -8.46
CA ARG A 78 -4.06 12.81 -9.54
C ARG A 78 -2.88 13.10 -10.46
N ASP A 79 -1.66 12.75 -10.07
CA ASP A 79 -0.46 13.11 -10.82
C ASP A 79 -0.27 12.29 -12.12
N CYS A 80 -1.04 11.22 -12.28
CA CYS A 80 -1.02 10.36 -13.46
C CYS A 80 -2.25 10.56 -14.36
N LEU A 81 -3.12 11.53 -14.04
CA LEU A 81 -4.28 11.92 -14.86
C LEU A 81 -3.89 12.89 -15.96
#